data_AF-A0A087UQP6-F1
#
_entry.id   AF-A0A087UQP6-F1
#
_cell.length_a   1.000
_cell.length_b   1.000
_cell.length_c   1.000
_cell.angle_alpha   90.00
_cell.angle_beta   90.00
_cell.angle_gamma   90.00
#
_symmetry.space_group_name_H-M   'P 1'
#
loop_
_entity.id
_entity.type
_entity.pdbx_description
1 polymer ?
#
loop_
_entity_poly.entity_id
_entity_poly.type
_entity_poly.pdbx_seq_one_letter_code
_entity_poly.pdbx_strand_id
1 'polypeptide(L)'
;MIVAKSLEQQVSKYPNFTINHKGIKYFANMHVCCEDGMPCCNDIFSQVVEDTYRSTRVYIFFGNEADLIQFMTMLQIRKLLDSKEYVIIYIDLHIYSLPNAYRYFWRMDRRQHLNDIAMKAAQSLLVVVPSPPHDKGYPDFEDKVREYNEKEPFKFPNTLPYAKHITEFAAYLYDSVILYAEALA
;
A
#
# COMPACT_ATOMS: atom_id res chain seq x y z
N MET A 1 6.01 -10.10 -15.20
CA MET A 1 6.07 -11.07 -14.08
C MET A 1 5.38 -10.43 -12.88
N ILE A 2 4.40 -11.09 -12.26
CA ILE A 2 3.65 -10.52 -11.11
C ILE A 2 4.53 -10.64 -9.85
N VAL A 3 4.51 -9.63 -8.96
CA VAL A 3 5.27 -9.59 -7.69
C VAL A 3 5.16 -10.91 -6.93
N ALA A 4 3.94 -11.43 -6.85
CA ALA A 4 3.62 -12.67 -6.16
C ALA A 4 4.39 -13.90 -6.72
N LYS A 5 4.51 -14.05 -8.05
CA LYS A 5 5.31 -15.11 -8.68
C LYS A 5 6.81 -14.93 -8.45
N SER A 6 7.27 -13.68 -8.43
CA SER A 6 8.66 -13.37 -8.13
C SER A 6 9.02 -13.78 -6.69
N LEU A 7 8.10 -13.60 -5.72
CA LEU A 7 8.31 -14.02 -4.34
C LEU A 7 8.44 -15.54 -4.22
N GLU A 8 7.58 -16.31 -4.88
CA GLU A 8 7.67 -17.78 -4.90
C GLU A 8 9.02 -18.26 -5.46
N GLN A 9 9.45 -17.65 -6.57
CA GLN A 9 10.76 -17.97 -7.17
C GLN A 9 11.92 -17.64 -6.24
N GLN A 10 11.86 -16.52 -5.52
CA GLN A 10 12.91 -16.18 -4.56
C GLN A 10 12.91 -17.15 -3.38
N VAL A 11 11.76 -17.47 -2.81
CA VAL A 11 11.67 -18.43 -1.69
C VAL A 11 12.17 -19.81 -2.09
N SER A 12 11.91 -20.26 -3.33
CA SER A 12 12.43 -21.56 -3.81
C SER A 12 13.96 -21.68 -3.79
N LYS A 13 14.68 -20.54 -3.75
CA LYS A 13 16.14 -20.49 -3.62
C LYS A 13 16.64 -20.58 -2.16
N TYR A 14 15.76 -20.43 -1.18
CA TYR A 14 16.10 -20.42 0.25
C TYR A 14 15.41 -21.58 0.97
N PRO A 15 16.13 -22.67 1.30
CA PRO A 15 15.52 -23.89 1.85
C PRO A 15 14.87 -23.71 3.24
N ASN A 16 15.22 -22.65 3.96
CA ASN A 16 14.69 -22.36 5.31
C ASN A 16 13.44 -21.47 5.29
N PHE A 17 13.02 -20.99 4.12
CA PHE A 17 11.78 -20.21 3.97
C PHE A 17 10.69 -21.10 3.38
N THR A 18 9.55 -21.16 4.05
CA THR A 18 8.38 -21.92 3.61
C THR A 18 7.21 -20.97 3.41
N ILE A 19 6.59 -21.04 2.23
CA ILE A 19 5.31 -20.37 1.96
C ILE A 19 4.22 -21.35 2.42
N ASN A 20 3.59 -21.06 3.56
CA ASN A 20 2.71 -22.00 4.26
C ASN A 20 1.30 -22.17 3.66
N HIS A 21 1.13 -21.91 2.37
CA HIS A 21 -0.07 -22.24 1.57
C HIS A 21 0.31 -22.39 0.11
N LYS A 22 -0.57 -22.95 -0.75
CA LYS A 22 -0.40 -23.00 -2.21
C LYS A 22 -0.30 -21.58 -2.80
N GLY A 23 0.87 -20.97 -2.64
CA GLY A 23 1.33 -19.78 -3.30
C GLY A 23 0.78 -18.47 -2.76
N ILE A 24 -0.43 -18.12 -3.15
CA ILE A 24 -0.92 -16.75 -3.13
C ILE A 24 -2.44 -16.79 -3.00
N LYS A 25 -3.02 -16.03 -2.07
CA LYS A 25 -4.47 -15.84 -2.00
C LYS A 25 -4.82 -14.56 -2.75
N TYR A 26 -5.40 -14.73 -3.94
CA TYR A 26 -6.02 -13.62 -4.65
C TYR A 26 -7.41 -13.38 -4.07
N PHE A 27 -7.75 -12.12 -3.90
CA PHE A 27 -9.11 -11.70 -3.58
C PHE A 27 -9.63 -10.81 -4.71
N ALA A 28 -10.93 -10.90 -4.96
CA ALA A 28 -11.59 -10.00 -5.90
C ALA A 28 -11.54 -8.58 -5.34
N ASN A 29 -11.49 -7.59 -6.25
CA ASN A 29 -11.69 -6.20 -5.86
C ASN A 29 -13.09 -6.07 -5.25
N MET A 30 -13.15 -5.56 -4.02
CA MET A 30 -14.41 -5.45 -3.28
C MET A 30 -15.44 -4.58 -4.01
N HIS A 31 -15.00 -3.51 -4.70
CA HIS A 31 -15.89 -2.66 -5.49
C HIS A 31 -16.54 -3.42 -6.65
N VAL A 32 -15.74 -4.12 -7.45
CA VAL A 32 -16.23 -4.95 -8.56
C VAL A 32 -17.19 -6.03 -8.03
N CYS A 33 -16.81 -6.67 -6.92
CA CYS A 33 -17.63 -7.70 -6.30
C CYS A 33 -19.00 -7.16 -5.83
N CYS A 34 -19.05 -5.96 -5.26
CA CYS A 34 -20.30 -5.35 -4.80
C CYS A 34 -21.16 -4.83 -5.95
N GLU A 35 -20.55 -4.30 -7.02
CA GLU A 35 -21.27 -3.91 -8.25
C GLU A 35 -21.96 -5.12 -8.89
N ASP A 36 -21.29 -6.28 -8.89
CA ASP A 36 -21.81 -7.52 -9.45
C ASP A 36 -22.74 -8.31 -8.49
N GLY A 37 -22.99 -7.80 -7.28
CA GLY A 37 -23.85 -8.46 -6.28
C GLY A 37 -23.33 -9.81 -5.79
N MET A 38 -22.01 -10.02 -5.83
CA MET A 38 -21.39 -11.30 -5.47
C MET A 38 -21.23 -11.48 -3.94
N PRO A 39 -21.13 -12.74 -3.44
CA PRO A 39 -20.99 -13.03 -2.01
C PRO A 39 -19.74 -12.42 -1.34
N CYS A 40 -18.69 -12.12 -2.11
CA CYS A 40 -17.49 -11.45 -1.61
C CYS A 40 -17.74 -9.99 -1.17
N CYS A 41 -18.92 -9.41 -1.39
CA CYS A 41 -19.19 -8.02 -1.02
C CYS A 41 -19.22 -7.81 0.50
N ASN A 42 -19.48 -8.87 1.28
CA ASN A 42 -19.67 -8.75 2.72
C ASN A 42 -18.44 -9.12 3.55
N ASP A 43 -17.72 -10.19 3.18
CA ASP A 43 -16.65 -10.72 4.04
C ASP A 43 -15.63 -11.59 3.29
N ILE A 44 -14.70 -10.93 2.60
CA ILE A 44 -13.60 -11.61 1.88
C ILE A 44 -12.57 -12.18 2.87
N PHE A 45 -12.30 -11.46 3.95
CA PHE A 45 -11.14 -11.70 4.79
C PHE A 45 -11.38 -12.70 5.92
N SER A 46 -12.61 -12.91 6.40
CA SER A 46 -12.87 -13.92 7.44
C SER A 46 -12.50 -15.32 6.99
N GLN A 47 -12.82 -15.69 5.74
CA GLN A 47 -12.46 -17.01 5.21
C GLN A 47 -10.95 -17.16 5.08
N VAL A 48 -10.27 -16.12 4.57
CA VAL A 48 -8.80 -16.12 4.50
C VAL A 48 -8.22 -16.34 5.89
N VAL A 49 -8.66 -15.59 6.89
CA VAL A 49 -8.15 -15.72 8.27
C VAL A 49 -8.43 -17.11 8.85
N GLU A 50 -9.63 -17.68 8.67
CA GLU A 50 -9.95 -19.03 9.16
C GLU A 50 -9.03 -20.09 8.53
N ASP A 51 -8.78 -19.99 7.22
CA ASP A 51 -7.95 -20.95 6.50
C ASP A 51 -6.47 -20.83 6.88
N THR A 52 -6.00 -19.63 7.27
CA THR A 52 -4.56 -19.35 7.40
C THR A 52 -4.07 -19.15 8.82
N TYR A 53 -4.92 -18.84 9.80
CA TYR A 53 -4.44 -18.43 11.13
C TYR A 53 -3.61 -19.51 11.83
N ARG A 54 -3.82 -20.81 11.56
CA ARG A 54 -3.03 -21.87 12.22
C ARG A 54 -1.61 -22.00 11.65
N SER A 55 -1.47 -21.84 10.33
CA SER A 55 -0.22 -22.10 9.61
C SER A 55 0.59 -20.84 9.28
N THR A 56 -0.02 -19.66 9.34
CA THR A 56 0.60 -18.39 8.95
C THR A 56 0.71 -17.45 10.14
N ARG A 57 1.94 -16.98 10.41
CA ARG A 57 2.24 -15.97 11.44
C ARG A 57 2.69 -14.63 10.83
N VAL A 58 3.29 -14.68 9.65
CA VAL A 58 3.71 -13.51 8.87
C VAL A 58 2.78 -13.37 7.67
N TYR A 59 1.98 -12.31 7.63
CA TYR A 59 1.14 -11.99 6.48
C TYR A 59 1.82 -10.93 5.62
N ILE A 60 2.01 -11.20 4.33
CA ILE A 60 2.43 -10.19 3.36
C ILE A 60 1.20 -9.75 2.60
N PHE A 61 0.81 -8.49 2.76
CA PHE A 61 -0.39 -7.92 2.17
C PHE A 61 -0.03 -6.99 1.01
N PHE A 62 -0.68 -7.20 -0.12
CA PHE A 62 -0.54 -6.40 -1.33
C PHE A 62 -1.94 -6.05 -1.84
N GLY A 63 -2.33 -4.79 -1.75
CA GLY A 63 -3.68 -4.30 -2.02
C GLY A 63 -3.80 -2.82 -1.68
N ASN A 64 -5.02 -2.29 -1.60
CA ASN A 64 -5.26 -0.91 -1.17
C ASN A 64 -5.33 -0.80 0.36
N GLU A 65 -5.34 0.42 0.89
CA GLU A 65 -5.37 0.67 2.34
C GLU A 65 -6.71 0.26 2.98
N ALA A 66 -7.81 0.34 2.22
CA ALA A 66 -9.13 -0.05 2.68
C ALA A 66 -9.21 -1.54 3.05
N ASP A 67 -8.74 -2.38 2.14
CA ASP A 67 -8.70 -3.82 2.24
C ASP A 67 -7.72 -4.26 3.34
N LEU A 68 -6.56 -3.58 3.45
CA LEU A 68 -5.61 -3.77 4.54
C LEU A 68 -6.29 -3.55 5.90
N ILE A 69 -6.97 -2.41 6.08
CA ILE A 69 -7.64 -2.07 7.33
C ILE A 69 -8.71 -3.12 7.68
N GLN A 70 -9.47 -3.60 6.68
CA GLN A 70 -10.46 -4.65 6.90
C GLN A 70 -9.81 -5.96 7.33
N PHE A 71 -8.74 -6.38 6.64
CA PHE A 71 -7.99 -7.59 6.99
C PHE A 71 -7.41 -7.53 8.41
N MET A 72 -6.76 -6.41 8.76
CA MET A 72 -6.25 -6.17 10.11
C MET A 72 -7.36 -6.20 11.17
N THR A 73 -8.51 -5.59 10.87
CA THR A 73 -9.69 -5.61 11.74
C THR A 73 -10.13 -7.05 12.01
N MET A 74 -10.17 -7.92 10.99
CA MET A 74 -10.58 -9.33 11.15
C MET A 74 -9.60 -10.13 12.02
N LEU A 75 -8.29 -9.95 11.82
CA LEU A 75 -7.27 -10.57 12.67
C LEU A 75 -7.39 -10.12 14.14
N GLN A 76 -7.66 -8.84 14.36
CA GLN A 76 -7.83 -8.27 15.70
C GLN A 76 -9.12 -8.71 16.38
N ILE A 77 -10.24 -8.83 15.65
CA ILE A 77 -11.51 -9.33 16.19
C ILE A 77 -11.36 -10.78 16.69
N ARG A 78 -10.56 -11.59 15.99
CA ARG A 78 -10.17 -12.94 16.46
C ARG A 78 -9.12 -12.95 17.57
N LYS A 79 -8.67 -11.78 18.02
CA LYS A 79 -7.63 -11.62 19.05
C LYS A 79 -6.29 -12.26 18.67
N LEU A 80 -6.02 -12.48 17.38
CA LEU A 80 -4.77 -13.09 16.94
C LEU A 80 -3.58 -12.14 17.17
N LEU A 81 -3.78 -10.84 16.94
CA LEU A 81 -2.73 -9.82 17.11
C LEU A 81 -2.45 -9.50 18.59
N ASP A 82 -3.35 -9.85 19.51
CA ASP A 82 -3.13 -9.66 20.95
C ASP A 82 -1.98 -10.54 21.49
N SER A 83 -1.75 -11.70 20.85
CA SER A 83 -0.69 -12.65 21.21
C SER A 83 0.73 -12.15 20.90
N LYS A 84 0.87 -11.12 20.05
CA LYS A 84 2.14 -10.66 19.45
C LYS A 84 2.91 -11.73 18.67
N GLU A 85 2.27 -12.85 18.32
CA GLU A 85 2.86 -13.90 17.48
C GLU A 85 2.65 -13.64 15.99
N TYR A 86 1.82 -12.66 15.64
CA TYR A 86 1.44 -12.34 14.27
C TYR A 86 1.95 -10.96 13.87
N VAL A 87 2.47 -10.89 12.65
CA VAL A 87 2.90 -9.64 12.02
C VAL A 87 2.29 -9.53 10.62
N ILE A 88 1.88 -8.32 10.27
CA ILE A 88 1.40 -7.97 8.94
C ILE A 88 2.44 -7.06 8.30
N ILE A 89 2.92 -7.44 7.12
CA ILE A 89 3.82 -6.64 6.28
C ILE A 89 2.99 -6.13 5.11
N TYR A 90 2.74 -4.83 5.08
CA TYR A 90 2.04 -4.17 3.97
C TYR A 90 3.07 -3.60 3.00
N ILE A 91 2.87 -3.85 1.71
CA ILE A 91 3.68 -3.26 0.64
C ILE A 91 2.87 -2.13 0.02
N ASP A 92 3.27 -0.89 0.29
CA ASP A 92 2.76 0.29 -0.39
C ASP A 92 3.72 0.68 -1.52
N LEU A 93 3.17 1.00 -2.68
CA LEU A 93 3.96 1.43 -3.83
C LEU A 93 4.10 2.96 -3.91
N HIS A 94 3.40 3.70 -3.06
CA HIS A 94 3.50 5.14 -2.98
C HIS A 94 4.62 5.58 -2.04
N ILE A 95 5.22 6.73 -2.33
CA ILE A 95 6.21 7.34 -1.44
C ILE A 95 5.59 7.63 -0.07
N TYR A 96 6.34 7.29 0.98
CA TYR A 96 5.94 7.56 2.34
C TYR A 96 5.89 9.05 2.66
N SER A 97 4.80 9.45 3.32
CA SER A 97 4.64 10.77 3.90
C SER A 97 4.11 10.64 5.33
N LEU A 98 4.84 11.18 6.31
CA LEU A 98 4.47 11.12 7.72
C LEU A 98 3.06 11.69 7.99
N PRO A 99 2.66 12.85 7.43
CA PRO A 99 1.29 13.35 7.51
C PRO A 99 0.23 12.37 7.01
N ASN A 100 0.55 11.49 6.08
CA ASN A 100 -0.39 10.52 5.49
C ASN A 100 -0.35 9.15 6.17
N ALA A 101 0.54 8.93 7.15
CA ALA A 101 0.72 7.62 7.78
C ALA A 101 -0.54 7.08 8.46
N TYR A 102 -1.45 7.97 8.87
CA TYR A 102 -2.73 7.57 9.49
C TYR A 102 -3.61 6.72 8.56
N ARG A 103 -3.43 6.84 7.23
CA ARG A 103 -4.25 6.14 6.22
C ARG A 103 -4.19 4.62 6.34
N TYR A 104 -3.13 4.08 6.94
CA TYR A 104 -2.94 2.64 7.08
C TYR A 104 -3.82 2.03 8.18
N PHE A 105 -4.34 2.83 9.10
CA PHE A 105 -5.05 2.32 10.28
C PHE A 105 -6.29 3.12 10.66
N TRP A 106 -6.59 4.23 9.97
CA TRP A 106 -7.72 5.09 10.28
C TRP A 106 -8.42 5.60 9.03
N ARG A 107 -9.76 5.64 9.08
CA ARG A 107 -10.60 6.23 8.03
C ARG A 107 -11.79 7.00 8.60
N MET A 108 -12.13 8.12 7.96
CA MET A 108 -13.27 8.97 8.36
C MET A 108 -14.63 8.30 8.14
N ASP A 109 -14.75 7.46 7.11
CA ASP A 109 -16.00 6.82 6.72
C ASP A 109 -16.33 5.55 7.53
N ARG A 110 -15.50 5.21 8.53
CA ARG A 110 -15.74 4.07 9.42
C ARG A 110 -16.28 4.53 10.78
N ARG A 111 -17.10 3.67 11.39
CA ARG A 111 -17.56 3.83 12.77
C ARG A 111 -16.35 3.85 13.71
N GLN A 112 -16.35 4.76 14.68
CA GLN A 112 -15.20 5.00 15.59
C GLN A 112 -14.64 3.72 16.23
N HIS A 113 -15.49 2.83 16.76
CA HIS A 113 -15.04 1.58 17.37
C HIS A 113 -14.21 0.69 16.42
N LEU A 114 -14.48 0.73 15.11
CA LEU A 114 -13.71 -0.02 14.11
C LEU A 114 -12.34 0.60 13.85
N ASN A 115 -12.23 1.94 13.97
CA ASN A 115 -10.95 2.62 13.93
C ASN A 115 -10.12 2.30 15.16
N ASP A 116 -10.73 2.24 16.35
CA ASP A 116 -10.02 1.87 17.58
C ASP A 116 -9.46 0.43 17.49
N ILE A 117 -10.24 -0.49 16.91
CA ILE A 117 -9.79 -1.87 16.63
C ILE A 117 -8.63 -1.87 15.63
N ALA A 118 -8.73 -1.12 14.53
CA ALA A 118 -7.68 -1.05 13.51
C ALA A 118 -6.39 -0.40 14.05
N MET A 119 -6.50 0.63 14.90
CA MET A 119 -5.36 1.25 15.58
C MET A 119 -4.65 0.26 16.51
N LYS A 120 -5.40 -0.58 17.24
CA LYS A 120 -4.81 -1.65 18.04
C LYS A 120 -4.11 -2.69 17.17
N ALA A 121 -4.75 -3.08 16.06
CA ALA A 121 -4.18 -4.02 15.09
C ALA A 121 -2.88 -3.51 14.46
N ALA A 122 -2.78 -2.20 14.22
CA ALA A 122 -1.63 -1.55 13.61
C ALA A 122 -0.34 -1.67 14.44
N GLN A 123 -0.41 -2.06 15.72
CA GLN A 123 0.77 -2.38 16.53
C GLN A 123 1.55 -3.60 15.99
N SER A 124 0.89 -4.44 15.20
CA SER A 124 1.47 -5.59 14.50
C SER A 124 1.74 -5.32 13.02
N LEU A 125 1.61 -4.07 12.56
CA LEU A 125 1.79 -3.68 11.16
C LEU A 125 3.21 -3.13 10.92
N LEU A 126 3.88 -3.70 9.92
CA LEU A 126 5.06 -3.14 9.29
C LEU A 126 4.70 -2.69 7.88
N VAL A 127 4.97 -1.43 7.53
CA VAL A 127 4.74 -0.90 6.20
C VAL A 127 6.07 -0.75 5.47
N VAL A 128 6.17 -1.39 4.31
CA VAL A 128 7.30 -1.26 3.38
C VAL A 128 6.88 -0.33 2.25
N VAL A 129 7.68 0.69 2.02
CA VAL A 129 7.43 1.83 1.13
C VAL A 129 8.72 2.14 0.35
N PRO A 130 8.64 2.68 -0.87
CA PRO A 130 9.79 3.27 -1.52
C PRO A 130 10.44 4.33 -0.64
N SER A 131 11.77 4.35 -0.62
CA SER A 131 12.50 5.42 0.06
C SER A 131 12.15 6.77 -0.57
N PRO A 132 11.89 7.81 0.24
CA PRO A 132 11.70 9.14 -0.29
C PRO A 132 12.98 9.63 -0.99
N PRO A 133 12.86 10.59 -1.92
CA PRO A 133 14.01 11.16 -2.60
C PRO A 133 15.01 11.74 -1.59
N HIS A 134 16.27 11.33 -1.71
CA HIS A 134 17.33 11.76 -0.79
C HIS A 134 17.97 13.11 -1.18
N ASP A 135 17.67 13.61 -2.38
CA ASP A 135 18.26 14.84 -2.88
C ASP A 135 17.68 16.07 -2.16
N LYS A 136 18.57 16.92 -1.66
CA LYS A 136 18.22 18.23 -1.08
C LYS A 136 17.59 19.16 -2.11
N GLY A 137 17.84 18.94 -3.40
CA GLY A 137 17.23 19.67 -4.52
C GLY A 137 15.85 19.18 -4.92
N TYR A 138 15.31 18.11 -4.31
CA TYR A 138 14.00 17.59 -4.67
C TYR A 138 12.85 18.59 -4.42
N PRO A 139 12.84 19.38 -3.32
CA PRO A 139 11.86 20.45 -3.16
C PRO A 139 11.91 21.51 -4.28
N ASP A 140 13.11 21.89 -4.74
CA ASP A 140 13.28 22.84 -5.84
C ASP A 140 12.73 22.27 -7.16
N PHE A 141 12.89 20.95 -7.37
CA PHE A 141 12.25 20.25 -8.48
C PHE A 141 10.73 20.34 -8.40
N GLU A 142 10.13 20.05 -7.23
CA GLU A 142 8.68 20.14 -7.07
C GLU A 142 8.16 21.56 -7.32
N ASP A 143 8.87 22.59 -6.83
CA ASP A 143 8.50 23.98 -7.04
C ASP A 143 8.56 24.40 -8.51
N LYS A 144 9.58 23.94 -9.24
CA LYS A 144 9.62 24.13 -10.71
C LYS A 144 8.47 23.42 -11.40
N VAL A 145 8.15 22.19 -11.01
CA VAL A 145 7.00 21.46 -11.60
C VAL A 145 5.71 22.24 -11.36
N ARG A 146 5.51 22.78 -10.14
CA ARG A 146 4.35 23.64 -9.84
C ARG A 146 4.34 24.87 -10.74
N GLU A 147 5.46 25.60 -10.83
CA GLU A 147 5.60 26.79 -11.68
C GLU A 147 5.27 26.52 -13.15
N TYR A 148 5.83 25.45 -13.74
CA TYR A 148 5.59 25.11 -15.14
C TYR A 148 4.17 24.60 -15.40
N ASN A 149 3.55 23.95 -14.42
CA ASN A 149 2.14 23.55 -14.53
C ASN A 149 1.21 24.76 -14.64
N GLU A 150 1.54 25.91 -14.06
CA GLU A 150 0.72 27.14 -14.19
C GLU A 150 0.86 27.81 -15.56
N LYS A 151 1.96 27.53 -16.27
CA LYS A 151 2.27 28.11 -17.58
C LYS A 151 1.69 27.28 -18.72
N GLU A 152 1.72 27.84 -19.93
CA GLU A 152 1.48 27.07 -21.15
C GLU A 152 2.47 25.92 -21.30
N PRO A 153 2.06 24.75 -21.82
CA PRO A 153 0.75 24.43 -22.39
C PRO A 153 -0.29 23.91 -21.38
N PHE A 154 0.08 23.75 -20.10
CA PHE A 154 -0.76 23.07 -19.12
C PHE A 154 -1.84 23.96 -18.53
N LYS A 155 -1.52 25.23 -18.21
CA LYS A 155 -2.44 26.20 -17.62
C LYS A 155 -3.26 25.62 -16.45
N PHE A 156 -2.58 24.98 -15.51
CA PHE A 156 -3.16 24.28 -14.37
C PHE A 156 -2.87 25.00 -13.03
N PRO A 157 -3.44 26.20 -12.81
CA PRO A 157 -3.13 27.04 -11.65
C PRO A 157 -3.57 26.39 -10.33
N ASN A 158 -2.89 26.72 -9.23
CA ASN A 158 -3.31 26.27 -7.92
C ASN A 158 -4.45 27.12 -7.33
N THR A 159 -5.62 26.52 -7.15
CA THR A 159 -6.80 27.18 -6.57
C THR A 159 -6.94 26.96 -5.06
N LEU A 160 -6.08 26.13 -4.47
CA LEU A 160 -6.12 25.78 -3.06
C LEU A 160 -5.04 26.58 -2.29
N PRO A 161 -5.25 26.85 -0.98
CA PRO A 161 -4.29 27.58 -0.15
C PRO A 161 -3.02 26.78 0.19
N TYR A 162 -2.93 25.54 -0.27
CA TYR A 162 -1.79 24.65 -0.03
C TYR A 162 -1.14 24.30 -1.36
N ALA A 163 0.18 24.11 -1.36
CA ALA A 163 0.92 23.69 -2.54
C ALA A 163 0.36 22.38 -3.10
N LYS A 164 0.15 22.31 -4.43
CA LYS A 164 -0.23 21.05 -5.07
C LYS A 164 0.84 20.00 -4.81
N HIS A 165 0.41 18.84 -4.32
CA HIS A 165 1.28 17.70 -4.14
C HIS A 165 1.77 17.22 -5.51
N ILE A 166 3.09 17.03 -5.65
CA ILE A 166 3.69 16.49 -6.85
C ILE A 166 3.94 15.01 -6.59
N THR A 167 3.32 14.16 -7.40
CA THR A 167 3.53 12.71 -7.31
C THR A 167 4.93 12.34 -7.80
N GLU A 168 5.46 11.24 -7.27
CA GLU A 168 6.70 10.59 -7.69
C GLU A 168 6.79 10.34 -9.20
N PHE A 169 5.65 10.13 -9.86
CA PHE A 169 5.59 9.91 -11.30
C PHE A 169 6.12 11.09 -12.12
N ALA A 170 6.02 12.32 -11.60
CA ALA A 170 6.60 13.49 -12.25
C ALA A 170 8.13 13.40 -12.29
N ALA A 171 8.75 12.96 -11.19
CA ALA A 171 10.18 12.73 -11.12
C ALA A 171 10.60 11.54 -12.01
N TYR A 172 9.86 10.43 -11.98
CA TYR A 172 10.16 9.28 -12.85
C TYR A 172 10.11 9.63 -14.34
N LEU A 173 9.16 10.47 -14.76
CA LEU A 173 9.07 10.93 -16.14
C LEU A 173 10.26 11.85 -16.49
N TYR A 174 10.61 12.78 -15.60
CA TYR A 174 11.77 13.64 -15.78
C TYR A 174 13.06 12.83 -15.93
N ASP A 175 13.32 11.91 -14.99
CA ASP A 175 14.50 11.04 -15.00
C ASP A 175 14.55 10.17 -16.25
N SER A 176 13.40 9.66 -16.71
CA SER A 176 13.33 8.83 -17.94
C SER A 176 13.76 9.62 -19.18
N VAL A 177 13.37 10.90 -19.28
CA VAL A 177 13.75 11.77 -20.41
C VAL A 177 15.23 12.16 -20.34
N ILE A 178 15.73 12.50 -19.15
CA ILE A 178 17.15 12.81 -18.95
C ILE A 178 18.02 11.59 -19.29
N LEU A 179 17.69 10.42 -18.75
CA LEU A 179 18.42 9.17 -19.02
C LEU A 179 18.40 8.81 -20.51
N TYR A 180 17.28 9.04 -21.20
CA TYR A 180 17.21 8.85 -22.65
C TYR A 180 18.12 9.82 -23.42
N ALA A 181 18.11 11.10 -23.06
CA ALA A 181 18.95 12.11 -23.69
C ALA A 181 20.45 11.85 -23.46
N GLU A 182 20.82 11.45 -22.24
CA GLU A 182 22.20 11.07 -21.88
C GLU A 182 22.67 9.82 -22.62
N ALA A 183 21.80 8.83 -22.81
CA ALA A 183 22.14 7.61 -23.54
C ALA A 183 22.34 7.82 -25.05
N LEU A 184 21.81 8.92 -25.61
CA LEU A 184 21.98 9.29 -27.02
C LEU A 184 23.20 10.18 -27.29
N ALA A 185 23.74 10.84 -26.26
CA ALA A 185 24.85 11.77 -26.36
C ALA A 185 26.21 11.04 -26.44
#